data_AF-A0A920VR28-F1
#
_entry.id   AF-A0A920VR28-F1
#
_cell.length_a   1.000
_cell.length_b   1.000
_cell.length_c   1.000
_cell.angle_alpha   90.00
_cell.angle_beta   90.00
_cell.angle_gamma   90.00
#
_symmetry.space_group_name_H-M   'P 1'
#
loop_
_entity.id
_entity.type
_entity.pdbx_description
1 polymer ?
#
loop_
_entity_poly.entity_id
_entity_poly.type
_entity_poly.pdbx_seq_one_letter_code
_entity_poly.pdbx_strand_id
1 'polypeptide(L)' 'MVFGRKSKGEIQCPVISGETVKIYGKITDITKTNVGLIATCSIGCEKPDGTDAVVGQATVPLE' A
#
# COMPACT_ATOMS: atom_id res chain seq x y z
N MET A 1 10.80 15.49 -5.82
CA MET A 1 9.47 15.40 -6.46
C MET A 1 8.80 14.13 -5.95
N VAL A 2 7.95 14.23 -4.92
CA VAL A 2 7.17 13.08 -4.46
C VAL A 2 6.02 12.93 -5.45
N PHE A 3 6.11 11.98 -6.38
CA PHE A 3 4.99 11.64 -7.25
C PHE A 3 3.91 10.97 -6.40
N GLY A 4 3.02 11.78 -5.80
CA GLY A 4 1.82 11.31 -5.12
C GLY A 4 0.83 10.76 -6.14
N ARG A 5 1.07 9.53 -6.62
CA ARG A 5 0.08 8.77 -7.40
C ARG A 5 -1.05 8.40 -6.44
N LYS A 6 -2.30 8.68 -6.85
CA LYS A 6 -3.53 8.33 -6.09
C LYS A 6 -3.46 6.88 -5.60
N SER A 7 -3.26 6.69 -4.30
CA SER A 7 -3.46 5.39 -3.65
C SER A 7 -4.96 5.23 -3.40
N LYS A 8 -5.57 4.23 -4.03
CA LYS A 8 -6.96 3.85 -3.72
C LYS A 8 -6.87 2.85 -2.55
N GLY A 9 -7.04 3.37 -1.33
CA GLY A 9 -7.14 2.57 -0.13
C GLY A 9 -8.60 2.36 0.25
N GLU A 10 -8.93 1.15 0.70
CA GLU A 10 -10.21 0.85 1.33
C GLU A 10 -9.99 0.73 2.83
N ILE A 11 -10.82 1.44 3.61
CA ILE A 11 -10.81 1.33 5.07
C ILE A 11 -11.61 0.08 5.41
N GLN A 12 -10.94 -0.92 5.96
CA GLN A 12 -11.57 -2.21 6.32
C GLN A 12 -12.00 -2.21 7.78
N CYS A 13 -11.26 -1.54 8.66
CA CYS A 13 -11.57 -1.43 10.09
C CYS A 13 -11.12 -0.08 10.66
N PRO A 14 -11.90 0.55 11.56
CA PRO A 14 -11.53 1.84 12.16
C PRO A 14 -10.31 1.70 13.06
N VAL A 15 -9.34 2.60 12.97
CA VAL A 15 -8.22 2.72 13.92
C VAL A 15 -8.65 3.61 15.08
N ILE A 16 -8.48 3.14 16.30
CA ILE A 16 -8.85 3.89 17.50
C ILE A 16 -7.64 4.71 17.97
N SER A 17 -7.91 5.91 18.49
CA SER A 17 -6.87 6.78 19.05
C SER A 17 -6.10 6.07 20.17
N GLY A 18 -4.77 6.01 20.06
CA GLY A 18 -3.90 5.32 21.00
C GLY A 18 -3.49 3.91 20.58
N GLU A 19 -4.08 3.36 19.51
CA GLU A 19 -3.62 2.10 18.94
C GLU A 19 -2.31 2.29 18.14
N THR A 20 -1.34 1.38 18.35
CA THR A 20 -0.14 1.31 17.52
C THR A 20 -0.42 0.37 16.36
N VAL A 21 -0.42 0.89 15.14
CA VAL A 21 -0.55 0.10 13.91
C VAL A 21 0.82 -0.14 13.28
N LYS A 22 0.98 -1.27 12.60
CA LYS A 22 2.17 -1.58 11.80
C LYS A 22 1.86 -1.30 10.33
N ILE A 23 2.67 -0.45 9.71
CA ILE A 23 2.58 -0.22 8.27
C ILE A 23 3.44 -1.26 7.57
N TYR A 24 2.88 -1.95 6.59
CA TYR A 24 3.62 -2.87 5.73
C TYR A 24 3.43 -2.52 4.25
N GLY A 25 4.40 -2.92 3.45
CA GLY A 25 4.37 -2.78 2.00
C GLY A 25 5.04 -3.97 1.34
N LYS A 26 4.40 -4.54 0.32
CA LYS A 26 4.91 -5.69 -0.42
C LYS A 26 4.67 -5.51 -1.92
N ILE A 27 5.69 -5.74 -2.73
CA ILE A 27 5.54 -5.85 -4.18
C ILE A 27 4.75 -7.13 -4.48
N THR A 28 3.59 -6.98 -5.10
CA THR A 28 2.74 -8.11 -5.50
C THR A 28 2.91 -8.49 -6.95
N ASP A 29 3.30 -7.53 -7.81
CA ASP A 29 3.50 -7.76 -9.23
C ASP A 29 4.57 -6.82 -9.80
N ILE A 30 5.28 -7.28 -10.82
CA ILE A 30 6.15 -6.45 -11.64
C ILE A 30 5.79 -6.68 -13.11
N THR A 31 5.23 -5.65 -13.74
CA THR A 31 4.81 -5.69 -15.14
C THR A 31 5.79 -4.90 -16.01
N LYS A 32 6.26 -5.51 -17.10
CA LYS A 32 7.06 -4.81 -18.12
C LYS A 32 6.15 -4.13 -19.14
N THR A 33 6.34 -2.83 -19.32
CA THR A 33 5.59 -2.00 -20.26
C THR A 33 6.52 -1.36 -21.29
N ASN A 34 5.94 -0.74 -22.32
CA ASN A 34 6.71 -0.01 -23.34
C ASN A 34 7.48 1.21 -22.77
N VAL A 35 7.12 1.67 -21.58
CA VAL A 35 7.75 2.82 -20.89
C VAL A 35 8.67 2.41 -19.75
N GLY A 36 8.88 1.12 -19.51
CA GLY A 36 9.72 0.59 -18.44
C GLY A 36 9.03 -0.46 -17.58
N LEU A 37 9.67 -0.81 -16.47
CA LEU A 37 9.11 -1.72 -15.47
C LEU A 37 8.18 -0.94 -14.53
N ILE A 38 7.01 -1.49 -14.25
CA ILE A 38 6.07 -0.94 -13.27
C ILE A 38 5.84 -2.00 -12.20
N ALA A 39 6.15 -1.67 -10.95
CA ALA A 39 5.82 -2.49 -9.79
C ALA A 39 4.43 -2.14 -9.26
N THR A 40 3.63 -3.15 -8.97
CA THR A 40 2.41 -3.03 -8.17
C THR A 40 2.74 -3.46 -6.75
N CYS A 41 2.45 -2.60 -5.78
CA CYS A 41 2.67 -2.82 -4.37
C CYS A 41 1.34 -2.82 -3.63
N SER A 42 1.12 -3.82 -2.78
CA SER A 42 0.11 -3.77 -1.73
C SER A 42 0.70 -3.10 -0.50
N ILE A 43 -0.01 -2.15 0.07
CA ILE A 43 0.38 -1.39 1.26
C ILE A 43 -0.79 -1.47 2.22
N GLY A 44 -0.50 -1.71 3.50
CA GLY A 44 -1.55 -1.80 4.50
C GLY A 44 -1.11 -1.37 5.89
N CYS A 45 -2.10 -1.22 6.75
CA CYS A 45 -1.93 -0.93 8.17
C CYS A 45 -2.55 -2.08 8.97
N GLU A 46 -1.71 -2.87 9.61
CA GLU A 46 -2.11 -3.96 10.50
C GLU A 46 -2.26 -3.46 11.94
N LYS A 47 -3.33 -3.86 12.60
CA LYS A 47 -3.60 -3.58 14.02
C LYS A 47 -2.88 -4.58 14.94
N PRO A 48 -2.82 -4.30 16.25
CA PRO A 48 -2.22 -5.23 17.22
C PRO A 48 -2.90 -6.61 17.28
N ASP A 49 -4.19 -6.67 16.93
CA ASP A 49 -4.99 -7.90 16.89
C ASP A 49 -4.77 -8.72 15.60
N GLY A 50 -3.94 -8.25 14.68
CA GLY A 50 -3.64 -8.89 13.40
C GLY A 50 -4.65 -8.59 12.29
N THR A 51 -5.60 -7.68 12.51
CA THR A 51 -6.54 -7.25 11.46
C THR A 51 -6.02 -6.06 10.67
N ASP A 52 -6.31 -6.03 9.37
CA ASP A 52 -5.98 -4.88 8.53
C ASP A 52 -7.01 -3.75 8.73
N ALA A 53 -6.53 -2.58 9.14
CA ALA A 53 -7.34 -1.37 9.24
C ALA A 53 -7.55 -0.72 7.86
N VAL A 54 -6.49 -0.70 7.05
CA VAL A 54 -6.49 -0.11 5.70
C VAL A 54 -5.65 -1.00 4.81
N VAL A 55 -6.17 -1.32 3.62
CA VAL A 55 -5.40 -1.96 2.55
C VAL A 55 -5.55 -1.12 1.30
N GLY A 56 -4.42 -0.86 0.64
CA GLY A 56 -4.36 -0.11 -0.59
C GLY A 56 -3.37 -0.73 -1.57
N GLN A 57 -3.53 -0.34 -2.83
CA GLN A 57 -2.56 -0.67 -3.88
C GLN A 57 -1.94 0.61 -4.43
N ALA A 58 -0.64 0.54 -4.72
CA ALA A 58 0.10 1.58 -5.39
C ALA A 58 0.89 1.00 -6.56
N THR A 59 1.00 1.77 -7.64
CA THR A 59 1.80 1.41 -8.82
C THR A 59 2.95 2.38 -8.98
N VAL A 60 4.19 1.87 -8.94
CA VAL A 60 5.43 2.65 -8.91
C VAL A 60 6.28 2.25 -10.12
N PRO A 61 6.82 3.20 -10.91
CA PRO A 61 7.77 2.85 -11.96
C PRO A 61 9.09 2.43 -11.31
N LEU A 62 9.73 1.40 -11.84
CA LEU A 62 11.07 0.98 -11.45
C LEU A 62 12.06 1.55 -12.48
N GLU A 63 13.03 2.33 -12.01
CA GLU A 63 14.18 2.80 -12.79
C GLU A 63 15.33 1.78 -12.79
#